data_AF-A0A811YT73-F1
#
_entry.id   AF-A0A811YT73-F1
#
_cell.length_a   1.000
_cell.length_b   1.000
_cell.length_c   1.000
_cell.angle_alpha   90.00
_cell.angle_beta   90.00
_cell.angle_gamma   90.00
#
_symmetry.space_group_name_H-M   'P 1'
#
loop_
_entity.id
_entity.type
_entity.pdbx_description
1 polymer ?
#
loop_
_entity_poly.entity_id
_entity_poly.type
_entity_poly.pdbx_seq_one_letter_code
_entity_poly.pdbx_strand_id
1 'polypeptide(L)'
;MAALRPLVEPKIIKKRTKKFIWHQSDRYVKIKHNWREPGIDNRYGTQKIQGPDLDAQHWLWEQQENKAHAELEVLLMCNKSYGAEIAHNVSSKNCKAIVERAAQLATRVTNPNARLHNEENELTAYVCVLFVLIKP
;
A
#
# COMPACT_ATOMS: atom_id res chain seq x y z
N MET A 1 -2.44 17.46 -2.06
CA MET A 1 -2.12 17.36 -0.62
C MET A 1 -0.62 17.21 -0.46
N ALA A 2 0.01 17.98 0.42
CA ALA A 2 1.41 17.77 0.78
C ALA A 2 1.56 16.44 1.53
N ALA A 3 2.61 15.67 1.22
CA ALA A 3 2.84 14.38 1.85
C ALA A 3 3.33 14.57 3.31
N LEU A 4 2.60 13.99 4.26
CA LEU A 4 2.98 13.97 5.67
C LEU A 4 4.27 13.14 5.85
N ARG A 5 5.24 13.70 6.57
CA ARG A 5 6.52 13.04 6.87
C ARG A 5 6.45 12.27 8.18
N PRO A 6 7.00 11.04 8.24
CA PRO A 6 7.07 10.29 9.49
C PRO A 6 8.07 10.94 10.46
N LEU A 7 7.95 10.59 11.75
CA LEU A 7 8.85 11.12 12.78
C LEU A 7 10.30 10.62 12.61
N VAL A 8 10.47 9.37 12.21
CA VAL A 8 11.77 8.72 12.04
C VAL A 8 11.80 8.06 10.66
N GLU A 9 12.90 8.28 9.93
CA GLU A 9 13.18 7.65 8.63
C GLU A 9 14.43 6.77 8.75
N PRO A 10 14.32 5.54 9.28
CA PRO A 10 15.46 4.66 9.36
C PRO A 10 15.86 4.16 7.97
N LYS A 11 17.17 4.07 7.70
CA LYS A 11 17.67 3.47 6.46
C LYS A 11 17.47 1.96 6.53
N ILE A 12 16.49 1.45 5.78
CA ILE A 12 16.19 0.02 5.75
C ILE A 12 17.21 -0.70 4.85
N ILE A 13 18.14 -1.42 5.46
CA ILE A 13 19.08 -2.30 4.75
C ILE A 13 18.47 -3.70 4.67
N LYS A 14 18.10 -4.15 3.47
CA LYS A 14 17.59 -5.50 3.25
C LYS A 14 18.73 -6.46 2.92
N LYS A 15 18.87 -7.54 3.70
CA LYS A 15 19.85 -8.61 3.45
C LYS A 15 19.64 -9.29 2.10
N ARG A 16 18.38 -9.40 1.67
CA ARG A 16 17.98 -10.00 0.39
C ARG A 16 16.79 -9.23 -0.18
N THR A 17 16.85 -8.94 -1.48
CA THR A 17 15.78 -8.29 -2.24
C THR A 17 15.00 -9.27 -3.11
N LYS A 18 15.63 -10.38 -3.52
CA LYS A 18 14.99 -11.43 -4.35
C LYS A 18 13.99 -12.24 -3.54
N LYS A 19 12.81 -12.49 -4.13
CA LYS A 19 11.80 -13.41 -3.57
C LYS A 19 12.37 -14.83 -3.45
N PHE A 20 11.85 -15.60 -2.51
CA PHE A 20 12.11 -17.04 -2.42
C PHE A 20 11.13 -17.76 -3.35
N ILE A 21 11.67 -18.40 -4.38
CA ILE A 21 10.89 -19.15 -5.37
C ILE A 21 10.99 -20.64 -5.11
N TRP A 22 9.93 -21.39 -5.42
CA TRP A 22 10.00 -22.85 -5.37
C TRP A 22 10.95 -23.37 -6.46
N HIS A 23 11.73 -24.39 -6.11
CA HIS A 23 12.55 -25.12 -7.05
C HIS A 23 11.69 -25.66 -8.23
N GLN A 24 12.20 -25.49 -9.46
CA GLN A 24 11.57 -25.92 -10.73
C GLN A 24 10.35 -25.11 -11.19
N SER A 25 9.97 -24.01 -10.51
CA SER A 25 8.86 -23.16 -10.95
C SER A 25 9.12 -22.46 -12.29
N ASP A 26 10.39 -22.32 -12.65
CA ASP A 26 10.86 -21.79 -13.94
C ASP A 26 10.62 -22.75 -15.10
N ARG A 27 10.63 -24.07 -14.84
CA ARG A 27 10.50 -25.11 -15.89
C ARG A 27 9.08 -25.56 -16.12
N TYR A 28 8.19 -25.44 -15.13
CA TYR A 28 6.84 -25.99 -15.20
C TYR A 28 5.79 -24.96 -14.79
N VAL A 29 4.86 -24.64 -15.70
CA VAL A 29 3.75 -23.71 -15.46
C VAL A 29 2.83 -24.16 -14.30
N LYS A 30 2.68 -25.47 -14.08
CA LYS A 30 1.88 -26.03 -12.97
C LYS A 30 2.50 -25.75 -11.59
N ILE A 31 3.80 -25.50 -11.52
CA ILE A 31 4.51 -25.24 -10.26
C ILE A 31 4.48 -23.73 -10.00
N LYS A 32 3.81 -23.33 -8.92
CA LYS A 32 3.73 -21.92 -8.53
C LYS A 32 5.06 -21.43 -7.96
N HIS A 33 5.32 -20.13 -8.09
CA HIS A 33 6.52 -19.47 -7.57
C HIS A 33 6.56 -19.32 -6.03
N ASN A 34 5.55 -19.79 -5.30
CA ASN A 34 5.50 -19.68 -3.84
C ASN A 34 6.47 -20.67 -3.20
N TRP A 35 7.34 -20.19 -2.30
CA TRP A 35 8.31 -21.03 -1.60
C TRP A 35 7.67 -22.25 -0.93
N ARG A 36 8.34 -23.41 -1.10
CA ARG A 36 8.05 -24.67 -0.42
C ARG A 36 9.36 -25.33 -0.04
N GLU A 37 9.36 -25.98 1.11
CA GLU A 37 10.49 -26.79 1.55
C GLU A 37 10.65 -28.01 0.62
N PRO A 38 11.84 -28.24 0.03
CA PRO A 38 12.07 -29.40 -0.80
C PRO A 38 12.18 -30.71 0.01
N GLY A 39 11.85 -31.84 -0.62
CA GLY A 39 11.99 -33.16 -0.01
C GLY A 39 13.43 -33.63 0.15
N ILE A 40 13.60 -34.74 0.89
CA ILE A 40 14.90 -35.30 1.33
C ILE A 40 15.85 -35.57 0.15
N ASP A 41 15.33 -36.12 -0.95
CA ASP A 41 16.15 -36.51 -2.11
C ASP A 41 16.55 -35.33 -3.01
N ASN A 42 16.06 -34.12 -2.72
CA ASN A 42 16.36 -32.97 -3.57
C ASN A 42 17.73 -32.37 -3.20
N ARG A 43 18.62 -32.24 -4.20
CA ARG A 43 19.98 -31.69 -4.03
C ARG A 43 20.07 -30.34 -3.31
N TYR A 44 19.04 -29.52 -3.43
CA TYR A 44 19.01 -28.19 -2.79
C TYR A 44 18.83 -28.26 -1.27
N GLY A 45 18.43 -29.43 -0.73
CA GLY A 45 18.36 -29.75 0.69
C GLY A 45 17.50 -28.81 1.53
N THR A 46 17.33 -29.15 2.81
CA THR A 46 16.73 -28.24 3.79
C THR A 46 17.76 -27.19 4.21
N GLN A 47 17.90 -26.12 3.42
CA GLN A 47 18.73 -24.97 3.82
C GLN A 47 17.90 -24.04 4.71
N LYS A 48 18.42 -23.73 5.91
CA LYS A 48 17.80 -22.77 6.83
C LYS A 48 17.75 -21.39 6.19
N ILE A 49 16.55 -20.86 5.95
CA ILE A 49 16.38 -19.48 5.51
C ILE A 49 16.66 -18.55 6.68
N GLN A 50 17.65 -17.67 6.53
CA GLN A 50 17.92 -16.65 7.54
C GLN A 50 16.98 -15.45 7.33
N GLY A 51 16.19 -15.15 8.37
CA GLY A 51 15.27 -14.02 8.36
C GLY A 51 15.98 -12.65 8.39
N PRO A 52 15.27 -11.56 8.03
CA PRO A 52 15.73 -10.21 8.35
C PRO A 52 15.92 -10.05 9.87
N ASP A 53 16.75 -9.08 10.27
CA ASP A 53 16.87 -8.71 11.69
C ASP A 53 15.49 -8.28 12.22
N LEU A 54 15.17 -8.68 13.45
CA LEU A 54 13.84 -8.50 14.06
C LEU A 54 13.39 -7.03 14.01
N ASP A 55 14.30 -6.10 14.25
CA ASP A 55 14.04 -4.65 14.24
C ASP A 55 13.63 -4.12 12.85
N ALA A 56 14.06 -4.78 11.77
CA ALA A 56 13.71 -4.42 10.39
C ALA A 56 12.43 -5.12 9.88
N GLN A 57 11.92 -6.13 10.61
CA GLN A 57 10.68 -6.83 10.28
C GLN A 57 9.44 -6.05 10.71
N HIS A 58 9.46 -5.48 11.92
CA HIS A 58 8.27 -4.85 12.52
C HIS A 58 7.94 -3.47 11.92
N TRP A 59 8.95 -2.70 11.51
CA TRP A 59 8.77 -1.31 11.07
C TRP A 59 7.87 -1.14 9.82
N LEU A 60 7.86 -2.14 8.92
CA LEU A 60 6.99 -2.11 7.73
C LEU A 60 5.56 -2.53 8.06
N TRP A 61 5.37 -3.38 9.08
CA TRP A 61 4.07 -3.85 9.55
C TRP A 61 3.35 -2.77 10.37
N GLU A 62 4.10 -2.01 11.17
CA GLU A 62 3.59 -0.91 11.99
C GLU A 62 3.01 0.23 11.13
N GLN A 63 3.60 0.51 9.96
CA GLN A 63 3.01 1.45 8.98
C GLN A 63 1.71 0.96 8.33
N GLN A 64 1.36 -0.31 8.52
CA GLN A 64 0.32 -1.01 7.76
C GLN A 64 -0.60 -1.83 8.68
N GLU A 65 -0.95 -1.31 9.85
CA GLU A 65 -2.10 -1.84 10.57
C GLU A 65 -3.39 -1.45 9.85
N ASN A 66 -3.89 -2.39 9.05
CA ASN A 66 -5.15 -2.34 8.33
C ASN A 66 -6.34 -2.30 9.31
N LYS A 67 -6.77 -1.11 9.73
CA LYS A 67 -8.06 -0.94 10.41
C LYS A 67 -9.13 -0.39 9.48
N ALA A 68 -10.13 -1.23 9.26
CA ALA A 68 -11.30 -0.98 8.44
C ALA A 68 -12.22 0.09 9.04
N HIS A 69 -12.59 1.07 8.21
CA HIS A 69 -13.85 1.82 8.14
C HIS A 69 -14.43 2.60 9.33
N ALA A 70 -13.94 2.49 10.56
CA ALA A 70 -14.58 3.19 11.68
C ALA A 70 -13.63 3.96 12.63
N GLU A 71 -12.32 3.83 12.50
CA GLU A 71 -11.40 4.23 13.57
C GLU A 71 -10.23 5.10 13.11
N LEU A 72 -10.47 6.11 12.26
CA LEU A 72 -9.41 7.09 11.98
C LEU A 72 -9.02 7.88 13.24
N GLU A 73 -9.94 8.00 14.20
CA GLU A 73 -9.72 8.67 15.48
C GLU A 73 -8.76 7.91 16.40
N VAL A 74 -8.66 6.58 16.26
CA VAL A 74 -7.67 5.77 17.00
C VAL A 74 -6.25 6.13 16.59
N LEU A 75 -6.04 6.60 15.35
CA LEU A 75 -4.73 7.00 14.84
C LEU A 75 -4.33 8.43 15.23
N LEU A 76 -5.22 9.21 15.84
CA LEU A 76 -4.98 10.63 16.15
C LEU A 76 -3.69 10.87 16.94
N MET A 77 -3.39 9.99 17.91
CA MET A 77 -2.19 10.11 18.73
C MET A 77 -0.93 9.60 18.01
N CYS A 78 -1.09 8.74 17.01
CA CYS A 78 -0.01 8.00 16.36
C CYS A 78 0.26 8.45 14.90
N ASN A 79 -0.29 9.59 14.49
CA ASN A 79 -0.29 10.13 13.11
C ASN A 79 1.08 10.21 12.40
N LYS A 80 2.20 10.33 13.15
CA LYS A 80 3.56 10.41 12.60
C LYS A 80 4.26 9.06 12.48
N SER A 81 3.76 8.04 13.15
CA SER A 81 4.32 6.69 13.16
C SER A 81 3.50 5.72 12.30
N TYR A 82 2.20 5.97 12.15
CA TYR A 82 1.27 5.06 11.46
C TYR A 82 0.57 5.77 10.30
N GLY A 83 0.32 5.02 9.23
CA GLY A 83 -0.54 5.43 8.13
C GLY A 83 -1.81 4.58 8.07
N ALA A 84 -2.85 5.11 7.43
CA ALA A 84 -4.09 4.38 7.17
C ALA A 84 -4.08 3.82 5.74
N GLU A 85 -4.56 2.59 5.57
CA GLU A 85 -4.85 1.99 4.26
C GLU A 85 -6.36 1.74 4.16
N ILE A 86 -6.96 2.19 3.07
CA ILE A 86 -8.37 1.95 2.76
C ILE A 86 -8.50 0.50 2.29
N ALA A 87 -9.35 -0.28 2.96
CA ALA A 87 -9.57 -1.69 2.64
C ALA A 87 -10.11 -1.90 1.21
N HIS A 88 -10.13 -3.13 0.69
CA HIS A 88 -10.64 -3.38 -0.67
C HIS A 88 -12.18 -3.40 -0.76
N ASN A 89 -12.89 -3.57 0.36
CA ASN A 89 -14.34 -3.80 0.39
C ASN A 89 -15.20 -2.52 0.49
N VAL A 90 -14.56 -1.36 0.61
CA VAL A 90 -15.22 -0.06 0.85
C VAL A 90 -15.89 0.48 -0.39
N SER A 91 -17.11 1.00 -0.24
CA SER A 91 -17.73 1.78 -1.30
C SER A 91 -16.94 3.07 -1.60
N SER A 92 -17.00 3.55 -2.84
CA SER A 92 -16.35 4.80 -3.26
C SER A 92 -16.82 6.03 -2.46
N LYS A 93 -18.10 6.05 -2.05
CA LYS A 93 -18.68 7.11 -1.21
C LYS A 93 -17.98 7.19 0.14
N ASN A 94 -17.77 6.04 0.79
CA ASN A 94 -17.10 5.98 2.08
C ASN A 94 -15.59 6.24 1.94
N CYS A 95 -14.96 5.87 0.81
CA CYS A 95 -13.57 6.25 0.53
C CYS A 95 -13.39 7.77 0.52
N LYS A 96 -14.28 8.53 -0.14
CA LYS A 96 -14.23 10.01 -0.15
C LYS A 96 -14.30 10.58 1.27
N ALA A 97 -15.28 10.14 2.06
CA ALA A 97 -15.45 10.58 3.45
C ALA A 97 -14.23 10.29 4.32
N ILE A 98 -13.57 9.13 4.12
CA ILE A 98 -12.35 8.76 4.86
C ILE A 98 -11.19 9.66 4.50
N VAL A 99 -11.00 9.96 3.21
CA VAL A 99 -9.92 10.85 2.75
C VAL A 99 -10.12 12.28 3.27
N GLU A 100 -11.36 12.78 3.25
CA GLU A 100 -11.71 14.10 3.81
C GLU A 100 -11.47 14.15 5.33
N ARG A 101 -11.88 13.10 6.07
CA ARG A 101 -11.63 13.01 7.51
C ARG A 101 -10.14 12.91 7.84
N ALA A 102 -9.38 12.14 7.05
CA ALA A 102 -7.93 12.03 7.21
C ALA A 102 -7.20 13.36 6.94
N ALA A 103 -7.73 14.18 6.03
CA ALA A 103 -7.24 15.54 5.80
C ALA A 103 -7.32 16.40 7.06
N GLN A 104 -8.46 16.33 7.76
CA GLN A 104 -8.71 17.09 8.98
C GLN A 104 -7.81 16.64 10.13
N LEU A 105 -7.60 15.34 10.28
CA LEU A 105 -6.81 14.75 11.37
C LEU A 105 -5.30 14.73 11.09
N ALA A 106 -4.87 15.17 9.90
CA ALA A 106 -3.48 15.09 9.44
C ALA A 106 -2.89 13.67 9.54
N THR A 107 -3.67 12.68 9.09
CA THR A 107 -3.25 11.27 9.01
C THR A 107 -2.87 10.92 7.56
N ARG A 108 -1.76 10.19 7.38
CA ARG A 108 -1.32 9.77 6.04
C ARG A 108 -2.15 8.59 5.55
N VAL A 109 -2.76 8.71 4.37
CA VAL A 109 -3.42 7.59 3.67
C VAL A 109 -2.52 7.07 2.55
N THR A 110 -2.32 5.76 2.45
CA THR A 110 -1.43 5.14 1.44
C THR A 110 -2.04 5.10 0.04
N ASN A 111 -3.36 4.91 -0.05
CA ASN A 111 -4.12 4.79 -1.29
C ASN A 111 -5.29 5.81 -1.36
N PRO A 112 -5.02 7.13 -1.38
CA PRO A 112 -6.07 8.17 -1.30
C PRO A 112 -7.02 8.18 -2.50
N ASN A 113 -6.58 7.74 -3.68
CA ASN A 113 -7.40 7.70 -4.89
C ASN A 113 -8.10 6.35 -5.08
N ALA A 114 -8.20 5.52 -4.04
CA ALA A 114 -8.83 4.21 -4.13
C ALA A 114 -10.29 4.33 -4.54
N ARG A 115 -10.65 3.69 -5.68
CA ARG A 115 -12.03 3.63 -6.22
C ARG A 115 -12.66 5.00 -6.53
N LEU A 116 -11.87 6.06 -6.65
CA LEU A 116 -12.33 7.36 -7.13
C LEU A 116 -12.17 7.38 -8.66
N HIS A 117 -13.29 7.32 -9.39
CA HIS A 117 -13.30 7.50 -10.84
C HIS A 117 -13.48 9.00 -11.14
N ASN A 118 -12.60 9.56 -11.97
CA ASN A 118 -12.64 10.97 -12.39
C ASN A 118 -13.56 11.13 -13.62
N GLU A 119 -14.86 10.92 -13.47
CA GLU A 119 -15.80 11.18 -14.59
C GLU A 119 -16.10 12.69 -14.76
N GLU A 120 -15.78 13.53 -13.75
CA GLU A 120 -16.16 14.96 -13.73
C GLU A 120 -15.16 15.92 -14.44
N ASN A 121 -13.99 15.44 -14.86
CA ASN A 121 -12.95 16.31 -15.46
C ASN A 121 -13.06 16.50 -16.98
N GLU A 122 -13.79 15.66 -17.70
CA GLU A 122 -13.90 15.78 -19.16
C GLU A 122 -14.91 16.87 -19.54
N LEU A 123 -16.06 16.92 -18.87
CA LEU A 123 -17.13 17.88 -19.20
C LEU A 123 -16.80 19.33 -18.81
N THR A 124 -16.03 19.54 -17.73
CA THR A 124 -15.59 20.88 -17.32
C THR A 124 -14.52 21.46 -18.26
N ALA A 125 -13.69 20.61 -18.85
CA ALA A 125 -12.71 21.02 -19.87
C ALA A 125 -13.42 21.50 -21.16
N TYR A 126 -14.45 20.79 -21.63
CA TYR A 126 -15.23 21.22 -22.81
C TYR A 126 -16.00 22.52 -22.56
N VAL A 127 -16.57 22.71 -21.37
CA VAL A 127 -17.28 23.94 -21.02
C VAL A 127 -16.33 25.13 -20.94
N CYS A 128 -15.12 24.98 -20.36
CA CYS A 128 -14.11 26.04 -20.37
C CYS A 128 -13.59 26.36 -21.78
N VAL A 129 -13.36 25.35 -22.62
CA VAL A 129 -12.93 25.56 -24.01
C VAL A 129 -14.03 26.25 -24.83
N LEU A 130 -15.31 25.84 -24.68
CA LEU A 130 -16.42 26.56 -25.32
C LEU A 130 -16.53 28.00 -24.82
N PHE A 131 -16.38 28.25 -23.51
CA PHE A 131 -16.55 29.59 -22.95
C PHE A 131 -15.43 30.55 -23.33
N VAL A 132 -14.21 30.04 -23.56
CA VAL A 132 -13.07 30.83 -24.08
C VAL A 132 -13.20 31.08 -25.59
N LEU A 133 -13.82 30.17 -26.35
CA LEU A 133 -14.02 30.31 -27.80
C LEU A 133 -15.30 31.08 -28.19
N ILE A 134 -16.23 31.33 -27.27
CA ILE A 134 -17.54 31.96 -27.54
C ILE A 134 -17.65 33.40 -26.98
N LYS A 135 -16.69 33.87 -26.16
CA LYS A 135 -16.68 35.29 -25.76
C LYS A 135 -16.08 36.17 -26.88
N PRO A 136 -16.77 37.26 -27.29
CA PRO A 136 -16.34 38.14 -28.36
C PRO A 136 -15.09 38.96 -28.01
#